data_AF-A0A929DRM8-F1
#
_entry.id   AF-A0A929DRM8-F1
#
_cell.length_a   1.000
_cell.length_b   1.000
_cell.length_c   1.000
_cell.angle_alpha   90.00
_cell.angle_beta   90.00
_cell.angle_gamma   90.00
#
_symmetry.space_group_name_H-M   'P 1'
#
loop_
_entity.id
_entity.type
_entity.pdbx_description
1 polymer ?
#
loop_
_entity_poly.entity_id
_entity_poly.type
_entity_poly.pdbx_seq_one_letter_code
_entity_poly.pdbx_strand_id
1 'polypeptide(L)'
;MKIVISCFLLYLASAGTIFAGENGGTVRPGEYQLVFSQPSDTKLIRKTFSSFEVVYVQPLGANAYLMRLKSDPGKNKIEFIAKTLPNFRTISVNNVYQIK
;
A
#
# COMPACT_ATOMS: atom_id res chain seq x y z
N MET A 1 29.17 58.11 15.72
CA MET A 1 28.43 58.26 14.44
C MET A 1 29.16 57.51 13.35
N LYS A 2 28.58 56.42 12.85
CA LYS A 2 28.86 55.81 11.55
C LYS A 2 27.62 54.98 11.21
N ILE A 3 26.83 55.51 10.28
CA ILE A 3 25.62 54.89 9.73
C ILE A 3 26.10 53.93 8.64
N VAL A 4 25.81 52.65 8.77
CA VAL A 4 25.99 51.68 7.68
C VAL A 4 24.59 51.22 7.28
N ILE A 5 24.08 51.86 6.24
CA ILE A 5 22.91 51.43 5.48
C ILE A 5 23.37 50.23 4.65
N SER A 6 23.02 49.02 5.08
CA SER A 6 23.25 47.81 4.30
C SER A 6 21.99 47.52 3.48
N CYS A 7 22.16 47.65 2.17
CA CYS A 7 21.10 47.56 1.18
C CYS A 7 20.36 46.21 1.21
N PHE A 8 19.04 46.38 1.16
CA PHE A 8 18.02 45.42 0.81
C PHE A 8 18.37 44.64 -0.46
N LEU A 9 18.46 43.32 -0.37
CA LEU A 9 18.38 42.40 -1.49
C LEU A 9 17.29 41.37 -1.16
N LEU A 10 16.10 41.67 -1.67
CA LEU A 10 14.98 40.75 -1.91
C LEU A 10 15.40 39.65 -2.89
N TYR A 11 14.95 38.41 -2.69
CA TYR A 11 14.78 37.26 -3.62
C TYR A 11 14.96 35.97 -2.77
N LEU A 12 14.09 34.95 -2.60
CA LEU A 12 12.84 34.45 -3.19
C LEU A 12 11.98 33.91 -2.02
N ALA A 13 10.68 34.20 -1.95
CA ALA A 13 9.58 33.34 -2.41
C ALA A 13 9.55 31.91 -1.84
N SER A 14 8.54 31.69 -0.98
CA SER A 14 7.64 30.52 -0.93
C SER A 14 8.18 29.12 -1.23
N ALA A 15 8.08 28.25 -0.23
CA ALA A 15 7.31 27.00 -0.25
C ALA A 15 7.81 26.20 0.96
N GLY A 16 6.99 25.97 1.96
CA GLY A 16 5.95 24.98 1.81
C GLY A 16 6.55 23.65 2.23
N THR A 17 6.21 23.25 3.45
CA THR A 17 6.36 21.93 4.03
C THR A 17 6.62 20.83 3.00
N ILE A 18 7.83 20.28 2.96
CA ILE A 18 8.03 18.98 2.31
C ILE A 18 7.51 17.92 3.28
N PHE A 19 6.20 17.90 3.50
CA PHE A 19 5.56 16.59 3.57
C PHE A 19 5.82 16.01 2.18
N ALA A 20 6.66 14.98 2.10
CA ALA A 20 6.72 14.12 0.95
C ALA A 20 5.33 13.48 0.79
N GLY A 21 4.41 14.23 0.20
CA GLY A 21 3.25 13.69 -0.47
C GLY A 21 3.78 12.96 -1.67
N GLU A 22 4.21 11.70 -1.48
CA GLU A 22 4.29 10.70 -2.54
C GLU A 22 2.87 10.44 -3.06
N ASN A 23 2.29 11.43 -3.75
CA ASN A 23 1.26 11.21 -4.75
C ASN A 23 1.99 10.84 -6.06
N GLY A 24 2.73 9.74 -6.01
CA GLY A 24 3.38 9.11 -7.14
C GLY A 24 2.95 7.65 -7.12
N GLY A 25 1.86 7.34 -7.80
CA GLY A 25 1.23 6.03 -7.82
C GLY A 25 2.10 4.99 -8.52
N THR A 26 3.14 4.53 -7.83
CA THR A 26 3.95 3.39 -8.24
C THR A 26 3.13 2.15 -7.93
N VAL A 27 2.89 1.29 -8.93
CA VAL A 27 2.37 -0.07 -8.70
C VAL A 27 3.24 -0.68 -7.61
N ARG A 28 2.68 -0.90 -6.42
CA ARG A 28 3.42 -1.57 -5.34
C ARG A 28 3.27 -3.06 -5.60
N PRO A 29 4.29 -3.73 -6.17
CA PRO A 29 4.20 -5.16 -6.42
C PRO A 29 3.93 -5.88 -5.09
N GLY A 30 3.09 -6.91 -5.14
CA GLY A 30 2.78 -7.73 -3.98
C GLY A 30 1.57 -7.28 -3.14
N GLU A 31 0.77 -6.31 -3.59
CA GLU A 31 -0.46 -5.90 -2.89
C GLU A 31 -1.73 -6.49 -3.52
N TYR A 32 -2.54 -7.14 -2.69
CA TYR A 32 -3.66 -7.97 -3.10
C TYR A 32 -4.88 -7.73 -2.21
N GLN A 33 -6.05 -7.64 -2.83
CA GLN A 33 -7.33 -7.60 -2.15
C GLN A 33 -7.98 -8.99 -2.20
N LEU A 34 -8.16 -9.60 -1.03
CA LEU A 34 -8.85 -10.88 -0.86
C LEU A 34 -10.30 -10.63 -0.45
N VAL A 35 -11.23 -11.35 -1.07
CA VAL A 35 -12.65 -11.32 -0.75
C VAL A 35 -13.11 -12.72 -0.36
N PHE A 36 -13.90 -12.80 0.71
CA PHE A 36 -14.44 -14.02 1.27
C PHE A 36 -15.98 -13.98 1.29
N SER A 37 -16.65 -15.12 1.41
CA SER A 37 -18.11 -15.18 1.66
C SER A 37 -18.49 -14.89 3.10
N GLN A 38 -17.57 -15.09 4.03
CA GLN A 38 -17.74 -14.91 5.47
C GLN A 38 -16.46 -14.30 6.05
N PRO A 39 -16.51 -13.69 7.24
CA PRO A 39 -15.32 -13.16 7.89
C PRO A 39 -14.26 -14.24 8.06
N SER A 40 -12.99 -13.87 7.86
CA SER A 40 -11.85 -14.77 7.95
C SER A 40 -10.81 -14.17 8.91
N ASP A 41 -10.04 -15.02 9.58
CA ASP A 41 -9.03 -14.54 10.51
C ASP A 41 -7.79 -14.03 9.74
N THR A 42 -7.39 -12.79 10.01
CA THR A 42 -6.15 -12.20 9.51
C THR A 42 -4.91 -13.06 9.81
N LYS A 43 -4.88 -13.78 10.94
CA LYS A 43 -3.79 -14.72 11.29
C LYS A 43 -3.76 -15.91 10.35
N LEU A 44 -4.93 -16.43 9.95
CA LEU A 44 -5.03 -17.52 9.00
C LEU A 44 -4.51 -17.07 7.62
N ILE A 45 -4.93 -15.90 7.17
CA ILE A 45 -4.44 -15.30 5.91
C ILE A 45 -2.91 -15.16 5.96
N ARG A 46 -2.35 -14.58 7.03
CA ARG A 46 -0.88 -14.44 7.19
C ARG A 46 -0.16 -15.78 7.15
N LYS A 47 -0.71 -16.82 7.79
CA LYS A 47 -0.12 -18.16 7.81
C LYS A 47 -0.10 -18.78 6.42
N THR A 48 -1.20 -18.70 5.68
CA THR A 48 -1.33 -19.26 4.33
C THR A 48 -0.33 -18.64 3.34
N PHE A 49 -0.07 -17.33 3.45
CA PHE A 49 0.87 -16.63 2.56
C PHE A 49 2.26 -16.43 3.15
N SER A 50 2.59 -17.08 4.27
CA SER A 50 3.85 -16.90 4.99
C SER A 50 5.11 -17.12 4.13
N SER A 51 5.05 -18.02 3.15
CA SER A 51 6.13 -18.30 2.20
C SER A 51 6.52 -17.12 1.31
N PHE A 52 5.72 -16.04 1.25
CA PHE A 52 6.02 -14.83 0.47
C PHE A 52 6.38 -13.62 1.33
N GLU A 53 6.62 -13.83 2.63
CA GLU A 53 6.91 -12.77 3.61
C GLU A 53 5.80 -11.71 3.64
N VAL A 54 4.73 -12.00 4.40
CA VAL A 54 3.58 -11.10 4.53
C VAL A 54 3.95 -9.86 5.34
N VAL A 55 3.98 -8.70 4.69
CA VAL A 55 4.24 -7.39 5.31
C VAL A 55 3.06 -7.02 6.20
N TYR A 56 1.85 -7.01 5.63
CA TYR A 56 0.63 -6.80 6.41
C TYR A 56 -0.58 -7.51 5.82
N VAL A 57 -1.57 -7.72 6.69
CA VAL A 57 -2.96 -8.04 6.33
C VAL A 57 -3.83 -7.09 7.12
N GLN A 58 -4.65 -6.32 6.42
CA GLN A 58 -5.55 -5.32 6.99
C GLN A 58 -6.97 -5.62 6.52
N PRO A 59 -7.96 -5.73 7.44
CA PRO A 59 -9.35 -5.82 7.04
C PRO A 59 -9.80 -4.50 6.41
N LEU A 60 -10.44 -4.58 5.24
CA LEU A 60 -11.11 -3.47 4.55
C LEU A 60 -12.62 -3.43 4.87
N GLY A 61 -13.15 -4.52 5.44
CA GLY A 61 -14.53 -4.68 5.85
C GLY A 61 -14.74 -6.07 6.47
N ALA A 62 -15.98 -6.51 6.63
CA ALA A 62 -16.27 -7.82 7.25
C ALA A 62 -15.65 -9.00 6.48
N ASN A 63 -15.67 -8.93 5.15
CA ASN A 63 -15.33 -10.05 4.28
C ASN A 63 -14.20 -9.71 3.28
N ALA A 64 -13.55 -8.56 3.42
CA ALA A 64 -12.53 -8.09 2.49
C ALA A 64 -11.25 -7.72 3.24
N TYR A 65 -10.10 -8.11 2.69
CA TYR A 65 -8.81 -7.94 3.33
C TYR A 65 -7.80 -7.44 2.30
N LEU A 66 -7.04 -6.42 2.67
CA LEU A 66 -5.86 -5.98 1.93
C LEU A 66 -4.64 -6.70 2.49
N MET A 67 -3.90 -7.38 1.63
CA MET A 67 -2.66 -8.07 1.97
C MET A 67 -1.52 -7.49 1.16
N ARG A 68 -0.39 -7.25 1.81
CA ARG A 68 0.85 -6.91 1.13
C ARG A 68 1.92 -7.94 1.43
N LEU A 69 2.58 -8.38 0.38
CA LEU A 69 3.70 -9.31 0.38
C LEU A 69 4.99 -8.55 0.08
N LYS A 70 6.12 -9.05 0.58
CA LYS A 70 7.43 -8.46 0.30
C LYS A 70 7.90 -8.79 -1.11
N SER A 71 7.61 -10.01 -1.55
CA SER A 71 7.86 -10.49 -2.91
C SER A 71 6.53 -10.66 -3.64
N ASP A 72 6.50 -10.29 -4.92
CA ASP A 72 5.30 -10.44 -5.75
C ASP A 72 5.38 -11.73 -6.59
N PRO A 73 4.71 -12.82 -6.18
CA PRO A 73 4.68 -14.05 -6.95
C PRO A 73 3.67 -14.02 -8.12
N GLY A 74 2.95 -12.90 -8.30
CA GLY A 74 1.92 -12.73 -9.30
C GLY A 74 0.55 -13.29 -8.91
N LYS A 75 -0.49 -12.70 -9.51
CA LYS A 75 -1.90 -13.01 -9.21
C LYS A 75 -2.23 -14.50 -9.29
N ASN A 76 -1.77 -15.20 -10.32
CA ASN A 76 -2.10 -16.62 -10.55
C ASN A 76 -1.62 -17.51 -9.40
N LYS A 77 -0.42 -17.24 -8.87
CA LYS A 77 0.16 -18.04 -7.79
C LYS A 77 -0.50 -17.73 -6.44
N ILE A 78 -0.81 -16.45 -6.19
CA ILE A 78 -1.57 -16.08 -4.99
C ILE A 78 -2.98 -16.65 -5.05
N GLU A 79 -3.67 -16.56 -6.18
CA GLU A 79 -5.02 -17.10 -6.34
C GLU A 79 -5.06 -18.62 -6.14
N PHE A 80 -4.07 -19.35 -6.67
CA PHE A 80 -3.94 -20.78 -6.43
C PHE A 80 -3.83 -21.12 -4.94
N ILE A 81 -3.02 -20.36 -4.20
CA ILE A 81 -2.85 -20.55 -2.75
C ILE A 81 -4.09 -20.08 -1.98
N ALA A 82 -4.71 -18.98 -2.40
CA ALA A 82 -5.89 -18.41 -1.76
C ALA A 82 -7.09 -19.37 -1.80
N LYS A 83 -7.21 -20.21 -2.83
CA LYS A 83 -8.23 -21.27 -2.92
C LYS A 83 -8.15 -22.31 -1.79
N THR A 84 -7.02 -22.39 -1.07
CA THR A 84 -6.89 -23.25 0.12
C THR A 84 -7.53 -22.64 1.36
N LEU A 85 -7.86 -21.33 1.34
CA LEU A 85 -8.53 -20.67 2.45
C LEU A 85 -10.03 -21.01 2.43
N PRO A 86 -10.62 -21.28 3.61
CA PRO A 86 -12.05 -21.45 3.71
C PRO A 86 -12.76 -20.15 3.31
N ASN A 87 -13.93 -20.27 2.68
CA ASN A 87 -14.77 -19.15 2.29
C ASN A 87 -14.15 -18.16 1.28
N PHE A 88 -13.00 -18.48 0.69
CA PHE A 88 -12.38 -17.62 -0.32
C PHE A 88 -13.26 -17.52 -1.57
N ARG A 89 -13.48 -16.29 -2.05
CA ARG A 89 -14.30 -16.01 -3.25
C ARG A 89 -13.42 -15.58 -4.41
N THR A 90 -12.63 -14.53 -4.20
CA THR A 90 -11.85 -13.94 -5.27
C THR A 90 -10.68 -13.15 -4.70
N ILE A 91 -9.68 -12.94 -5.55
CA ILE A 91 -8.56 -12.05 -5.29
C ILE A 91 -8.30 -11.15 -6.48
N SER A 92 -7.97 -9.90 -6.19
CA SER A 92 -7.57 -8.91 -7.18
C SER A 92 -6.25 -8.28 -6.78
N VAL A 93 -5.43 -7.92 -7.75
CA VAL A 93 -4.27 -7.07 -7.51
C VAL A 93 -4.81 -5.70 -7.12
N ASN A 94 -4.31 -5.13 -6.01
CA ASN A 94 -4.77 -3.81 -5.60
C ASN A 94 -4.10 -2.74 -6.48
N ASN A 95 -4.78 -2.35 -7.57
CA ASN A 95 -4.29 -1.36 -8.53
C ASN A 95 -4.66 0.09 -8.15
N VAL A 96 -5.09 0.35 -6.90
CA VAL A 96 -5.72 1.62 -6.47
C VAL A 96 -4.81 2.86 -6.56
N TYR A 97 -3.55 2.71 -6.97
CA TYR A 97 -2.65 3.84 -7.25
C TYR A 97 -2.45 4.14 -8.76
N GLN A 98 -3.35 3.72 -9.65
CA GLN A 98 -3.37 4.21 -11.03
C GLN A 98 -4.13 5.55 -11.12
N ILE A 99 -3.52 6.64 -10.65
CA ILE A 99 -3.92 7.98 -11.08
C ILE A 99 -3.03 8.32 -12.28
N LYS A 100 -3.67 8.55 -13.43
CA LYS A 100 -3.04 8.98 -14.69
C LYS A 100 -2.19 10.24 -14.53
#